data_AF-A0A815WDY9-F1
#
_entry.id   AF-A0A815WDY9-F1
#
_cell.length_a   1.000
_cell.length_b   1.000
_cell.length_c   1.000
_cell.angle_alpha   90.00
_cell.angle_beta   90.00
_cell.angle_gamma   90.00
#
_symmetry.space_group_name_H-M   'P 1'
#
loop_
_entity.id
_entity.type
_entity.pdbx_description
1 polymer ?
#
loop_
_entity_poly.entity_id
_entity_poly.type
_entity_poly.pdbx_seq_one_letter_code
_entity_poly.pdbx_strand_id
1 'polypeptide(L)'
;MRNIDFQLVRNFLNLFQNYYPESLGLGLIVNASWIFSSCWSMICPWLDSDVENTIKFLRKESDLTKYIDPMNIPQRLQGKHVNFRYFLPTDEDQQMIEIFRQDQKGKQFNENNYQQAMTKYIQITLKWAQNEDNSNLIIERNKSCRNLLNAYENLLPYVTTRIHYHRTNEIHEPIFEMTYKKLSETHFDDVTYF
;
A
#
# COMPACT_ATOMS: atom_id res chain seq x y z
N MET A 1 -22.28 2.73 -30.55
CA MET A 1 -21.51 3.39 -29.47
C MET A 1 -22.45 3.74 -28.30
N ARG A 2 -23.08 2.76 -27.66
CA ARG A 2 -24.08 3.00 -26.60
C ARG A 2 -23.49 2.86 -25.17
N ASN A 3 -22.19 2.57 -25.07
CA ASN A 3 -21.51 2.16 -23.84
C ASN A 3 -20.39 3.13 -23.39
N ILE A 4 -20.26 4.31 -24.01
CA ILE A 4 -19.32 5.35 -23.54
C ILE A 4 -20.14 6.40 -22.80
N ASP A 5 -19.85 6.56 -21.51
CA ASP A 5 -20.42 7.62 -20.70
C ASP A 5 -19.64 8.93 -20.95
N PHE A 6 -20.08 9.69 -21.95
CA PHE A 6 -19.47 10.96 -22.31
C PHE A 6 -19.59 12.02 -21.21
N GLN A 7 -20.60 11.92 -20.33
CA GLN A 7 -20.74 12.83 -19.22
C GLN A 7 -19.65 12.58 -18.18
N LEU A 8 -19.39 11.32 -17.84
CA LEU A 8 -18.28 10.94 -16.98
C LEU A 8 -16.94 11.38 -17.56
N VAL A 9 -16.70 11.13 -18.86
CA VAL A 9 -15.46 11.54 -19.53
C VAL A 9 -15.26 13.05 -19.45
N ARG A 10 -16.30 13.84 -19.77
CA ARG A 10 -16.22 15.30 -19.71
C ARG A 10 -15.96 15.80 -18.29
N ASN A 11 -16.62 15.24 -17.29
CA ASN A 11 -16.40 15.59 -15.89
C ASN A 11 -14.96 15.27 -15.46
N PHE A 12 -14.44 14.11 -15.85
CA PHE A 12 -13.06 13.73 -15.56
C PHE A 12 -12.07 14.71 -16.21
N LEU A 13 -12.25 15.03 -17.50
CA LEU A 13 -11.39 15.99 -18.19
C LEU A 13 -11.40 17.38 -17.54
N ASN A 14 -12.57 17.86 -17.12
CA ASN A 14 -12.69 19.11 -16.38
C ASN A 14 -11.94 19.06 -15.04
N LEU A 15 -11.93 17.92 -14.34
CA LEU A 15 -11.19 17.77 -13.10
C LEU A 15 -9.67 17.83 -13.33
N PHE A 16 -9.16 17.14 -14.35
CA PHE A 16 -7.73 17.17 -14.68
C PHE A 16 -7.28 18.57 -15.09
N GLN A 17 -8.03 19.24 -15.95
CA GLN A 17 -7.64 20.56 -16.45
C GLN A 17 -7.69 21.64 -15.36
N ASN A 18 -8.71 21.63 -14.50
CA ASN A 18 -8.89 22.70 -13.51
C ASN A 18 -8.13 22.48 -12.20
N TYR A 19 -7.91 21.22 -11.78
CA TYR A 19 -7.32 20.92 -10.47
C TYR A 19 -5.95 20.25 -10.55
N TYR A 20 -5.59 19.66 -11.69
CA TYR A 20 -4.30 18.99 -11.90
C TYR A 20 -3.66 19.40 -13.25
N PRO A 21 -3.57 20.71 -13.57
CA PRO A 21 -2.96 21.16 -14.81
C PRO A 21 -1.52 20.67 -14.89
N GLU A 22 -1.06 20.37 -16.12
CA GLU A 22 0.32 19.94 -16.41
C GLU A 22 0.80 18.66 -15.70
N SER A 23 -0.09 17.94 -15.01
CA SER A 23 0.28 16.71 -14.29
C SER A 23 0.44 15.49 -15.22
N LEU A 24 -0.04 15.57 -16.47
CA LEU A 24 0.12 14.53 -17.48
C LEU A 24 1.30 14.86 -18.40
N GLY A 25 2.44 14.20 -18.20
CA GLY A 25 3.62 14.38 -19.07
C GLY A 25 3.58 13.58 -20.38
N LEU A 26 3.01 12.37 -20.37
CA LEU A 26 2.93 11.49 -21.54
C LEU A 26 1.76 10.50 -21.37
N GLY A 27 0.85 10.44 -22.34
CA GLY A 27 -0.19 9.42 -22.41
C GLY A 27 0.07 8.46 -23.57
N LEU A 28 0.26 7.16 -23.32
CA LEU A 28 0.48 6.17 -24.38
C LEU A 28 -0.73 5.26 -24.51
N ILE A 29 -1.38 5.29 -25.67
CA ILE A 29 -2.51 4.42 -25.99
C ILE A 29 -2.03 3.34 -26.96
N VAL A 30 -1.90 2.12 -26.46
CA VAL A 30 -1.29 0.98 -27.17
C VAL A 30 -2.37 0.09 -27.76
N ASN A 31 -2.12 -0.43 -28.97
CA ASN A 31 -3.03 -1.34 -29.66
C ASN A 31 -4.44 -0.73 -29.83
N ALA A 32 -4.48 0.58 -30.10
CA ALA A 32 -5.73 1.29 -30.34
C ALA A 32 -6.36 0.80 -31.64
N SER A 33 -7.54 0.18 -31.54
CA SER A 33 -8.32 -0.20 -32.71
C SER A 33 -8.84 1.03 -33.46
N TRP A 34 -9.25 0.86 -34.72
CA TRP A 34 -9.78 1.95 -35.55
C TRP A 34 -10.99 2.68 -34.92
N ILE A 35 -11.75 1.99 -34.06
CA ILE A 35 -12.89 2.55 -33.32
C ILE A 35 -12.42 3.64 -32.33
N PHE A 36 -11.20 3.51 -31.80
CA PHE A 36 -10.66 4.48 -30.87
C PHE A 36 -10.46 5.85 -31.53
N SER A 37 -10.06 5.89 -32.80
CA SER A 37 -9.95 7.16 -33.55
C SER A 37 -11.27 7.92 -33.60
N SER A 38 -12.40 7.21 -33.75
CA SER A 38 -13.73 7.83 -33.73
C SER A 38 -14.09 8.40 -32.35
N CYS A 39 -13.74 7.68 -31.28
CA CYS A 39 -13.97 8.15 -29.91
C CYS A 39 -13.07 9.35 -29.57
N TRP A 40 -11.80 9.30 -30.00
CA TRP A 40 -10.83 10.36 -29.82
C TRP A 40 -11.30 11.67 -30.46
N SER A 41 -11.78 11.63 -31.71
CA SER A 41 -12.35 12.81 -32.38
C SER A 41 -13.51 13.46 -31.63
N MET A 42 -14.28 12.71 -30.83
CA MET A 42 -15.36 13.25 -30.01
C MET A 42 -14.85 13.89 -28.71
N ILE A 43 -13.71 13.43 -28.20
CA ILE A 43 -13.14 13.84 -26.91
C ILE A 43 -12.14 15.01 -27.07
N CYS A 44 -11.36 15.03 -28.17
CA CYS A 44 -10.38 16.10 -28.44
C CYS A 44 -10.91 17.53 -28.26
N PRO A 45 -12.14 17.88 -28.69
CA PRO A 45 -12.66 19.24 -28.51
C PRO A 45 -12.82 19.68 -27.05
N TRP A 46 -12.72 18.76 -26.09
CA TRP A 46 -12.79 19.03 -24.66
C TRP A 46 -11.40 19.04 -23.98
N LEU A 47 -10.33 18.81 -24.74
CA LEU A 47 -8.96 18.82 -24.25
C LEU A 47 -8.28 20.12 -24.69
N ASP A 48 -7.55 20.73 -23.76
CA ASP A 48 -6.58 21.77 -24.12
C ASP A 48 -5.48 21.19 -25.02
N SER A 49 -4.95 22.02 -25.92
CA SER A 49 -3.97 21.59 -26.94
C SER A 49 -2.71 20.98 -26.34
N ASP A 50 -2.29 21.43 -25.16
CA ASP A 50 -1.11 20.91 -24.48
C ASP A 50 -1.33 19.48 -23.99
N VAL A 51 -2.52 19.18 -23.47
CA VAL A 51 -2.89 17.82 -23.04
C VAL A 51 -3.06 16.90 -24.26
N GLU A 52 -3.70 17.39 -25.33
CA GLU A 52 -3.84 16.63 -26.57
C GLU A 52 -2.47 16.22 -27.13
N ASN A 53 -1.50 17.13 -27.12
CA ASN A 53 -0.15 16.90 -27.65
C ASN A 53 0.65 15.86 -26.85
N THR A 54 0.36 15.66 -25.57
CA THR A 54 1.04 14.64 -24.74
C THR A 54 0.55 13.22 -24.99
N ILE A 55 -0.60 13.05 -25.67
CA ILE A 55 -1.19 11.72 -25.92
C ILE A 55 -0.71 11.16 -27.25
N LYS A 56 -0.11 9.96 -27.24
CA LYS A 56 0.45 9.26 -28.40
C LYS A 56 -0.24 7.92 -28.62
N PHE A 57 -0.60 7.67 -29.87
CA PHE A 57 -1.19 6.43 -30.33
C PHE A 57 -0.13 5.48 -30.88
N LEU A 58 -0.02 4.30 -30.28
CA LEU A 58 0.93 3.27 -30.69
C LEU A 58 0.18 2.10 -31.35
N ARG A 59 0.54 1.80 -32.60
CA ARG A 59 -0.09 0.72 -33.38
C ARG A 59 0.41 -0.65 -32.95
N LYS A 60 1.66 -0.74 -32.50
CA LYS A 60 2.28 -1.99 -32.06
C LYS A 60 2.83 -1.82 -30.64
N GLU A 61 2.75 -2.88 -29.85
CA GLU A 61 3.33 -2.91 -28.49
C GLU A 61 4.84 -2.65 -28.51
N SER A 62 5.54 -3.10 -29.56
CA SER A 62 6.97 -2.83 -29.78
C SER A 62 7.32 -1.34 -29.81
N ASP A 63 6.39 -0.46 -30.19
CA ASP A 63 6.61 0.98 -30.23
C ASP A 63 6.74 1.60 -28.83
N LEU A 64 6.32 0.91 -27.76
CA LEU A 64 6.50 1.36 -26.38
C LEU A 64 7.97 1.57 -26.02
N THR A 65 8.87 0.80 -26.64
CA THR A 65 10.32 0.88 -26.41
C THR A 65 10.94 2.21 -26.80
N LYS A 66 10.23 3.03 -27.60
CA LYS A 66 10.62 4.41 -27.93
C LYS A 66 10.46 5.37 -26.75
N TYR A 67 9.66 5.01 -25.76
CA TYR A 67 9.27 5.87 -24.65
C TYR A 67 9.66 5.30 -23.28
N ILE A 68 9.68 3.97 -23.14
CA ILE A 68 9.95 3.28 -21.88
C ILE A 68 11.02 2.22 -22.13
N ASP A 69 12.01 2.12 -21.24
CA ASP A 69 13.02 1.05 -21.28
C ASP A 69 12.32 -0.33 -21.30
N PRO A 70 12.67 -1.23 -22.24
CA PRO A 70 12.13 -2.60 -22.29
C PRO A 70 12.17 -3.36 -20.96
N MET A 71 13.12 -3.07 -20.07
CA MET A 71 13.21 -3.68 -18.73
C MET A 71 12.08 -3.27 -17.78
N ASN A 72 11.43 -2.13 -18.04
CA ASN A 72 10.33 -1.60 -17.24
C ASN A 72 8.95 -1.84 -17.89
N ILE A 73 8.92 -2.39 -19.11
CA ILE A 73 7.66 -2.73 -19.78
C ILE A 73 7.22 -4.14 -19.34
N PRO A 74 5.97 -4.33 -18.89
CA PRO A 74 5.44 -5.65 -18.56
C PRO A 74 5.46 -6.63 -19.74
N GLN A 75 5.71 -7.92 -19.48
CA GLN A 75 5.70 -9.00 -20.48
C GLN A 75 4.39 -9.07 -21.28
N ARG A 76 3.23 -8.76 -20.67
CA ARG A 76 1.93 -8.70 -21.36
C ARG A 76 1.86 -7.61 -22.43
N LEU A 77 2.78 -6.65 -22.41
CA LEU A 77 2.97 -5.59 -23.40
C LEU A 77 4.28 -5.81 -24.19
N GLN A 78 4.73 -7.07 -24.31
CA GLN A 78 5.96 -7.48 -25.01
C GLN A 78 7.27 -6.91 -24.44
N GLY A 79 7.27 -6.48 -23.18
CA GLY A 79 8.47 -6.07 -22.47
C GLY A 79 9.17 -7.19 -21.72
N LYS A 80 10.16 -6.85 -20.89
CA LYS A 80 10.95 -7.79 -20.09
C LYS A 80 10.58 -7.81 -18.60
N HIS A 81 9.86 -6.79 -18.11
CA HIS A 81 9.41 -6.73 -16.73
C HIS A 81 8.37 -7.83 -16.46
N VAL A 82 8.50 -8.53 -15.34
CA VAL A 82 7.54 -9.57 -14.95
C VAL A 82 6.14 -8.96 -14.83
N ASN A 83 5.12 -9.67 -15.30
CA ASN A 83 3.75 -9.20 -15.14
C ASN A 83 3.38 -9.16 -13.67
N PHE A 84 2.86 -8.02 -13.21
CA PHE A 84 2.30 -7.92 -11.87
C PHE A 84 1.18 -8.94 -11.69
N ARG A 85 1.29 -9.75 -10.64
CA ARG A 85 0.29 -10.74 -10.25
C ARG A 85 -0.06 -10.50 -8.81
N TYR A 86 -1.29 -10.07 -8.55
CA TYR A 86 -1.77 -9.92 -7.19
C TYR A 86 -2.06 -11.30 -6.58
N PHE A 87 -1.47 -11.58 -5.42
CA PHE A 87 -1.78 -12.76 -4.61
C PHE A 87 -2.85 -12.41 -3.59
N LEU A 88 -3.98 -13.09 -3.69
CA LEU A 88 -5.08 -12.98 -2.73
C LEU A 88 -4.66 -13.57 -1.36
N PRO A 89 -5.33 -13.17 -0.27
CA PRO A 89 -5.19 -13.82 1.03
C PRO A 89 -5.42 -15.33 0.93
N THR A 90 -4.57 -16.11 1.60
CA THR A 90 -4.73 -17.57 1.73
C THR A 90 -5.81 -17.90 2.76
N ASP A 91 -6.24 -19.16 2.81
CA ASP A 91 -7.18 -19.62 3.85
C ASP A 91 -6.61 -19.45 5.26
N GLU A 92 -5.30 -19.65 5.43
CA GLU A 92 -4.57 -19.38 6.68
C GLU A 92 -4.66 -17.90 7.07
N ASP A 93 -4.47 -16.98 6.12
CA ASP A 93 -4.61 -15.55 6.39
C ASP A 93 -6.03 -15.22 6.87
N GLN A 94 -7.05 -15.81 6.25
CA GLN A 94 -8.46 -15.57 6.60
C GLN A 94 -8.79 -16.06 8.01
N GLN A 95 -8.38 -17.27 8.36
CA GLN A 95 -8.56 -17.84 9.70
C GLN A 95 -7.93 -16.96 10.77
N MET A 96 -6.72 -16.47 10.52
CA MET A 96 -6.05 -15.60 11.48
C MET A 96 -6.73 -14.24 11.61
N ILE A 97 -7.16 -13.65 10.50
CA ILE A 97 -7.95 -12.40 10.51
C ILE A 97 -9.20 -12.58 11.38
N GLU A 98 -9.86 -13.72 11.27
CA GLU A 98 -11.06 -14.01 12.05
C GLU A 98 -10.76 -14.09 13.55
N ILE A 99 -9.71 -14.82 13.95
CA ILE A 99 -9.27 -14.93 15.36
C ILE A 99 -9.06 -13.53 15.97
N PHE A 100 -8.28 -12.66 15.32
CA PHE A 100 -7.99 -11.33 15.85
C PHE A 100 -9.19 -10.37 15.82
N ARG A 101 -10.09 -10.53 14.85
CA ARG A 101 -11.32 -9.72 14.79
C ARG A 101 -12.28 -10.07 15.92
N GLN A 102 -12.31 -11.34 16.34
CA GLN A 102 -13.16 -11.81 17.43
C GLN A 102 -12.58 -11.42 18.80
N ASP A 103 -11.25 -11.38 18.97
CA ASP A 103 -10.60 -11.01 20.22
C ASP A 103 -10.56 -9.49 20.48
N GLN A 104 -11.70 -8.93 20.87
CA GLN A 104 -11.81 -7.51 21.24
C GLN A 104 -11.08 -7.17 22.54
N LYS A 105 -11.01 -8.11 23.50
CA LYS A 105 -10.39 -7.88 24.80
C LYS A 105 -8.87 -7.82 24.70
N GLY A 106 -8.26 -8.76 23.99
CA GLY A 106 -6.83 -8.77 23.73
C GLY A 106 -6.41 -7.56 22.89
N LYS A 107 -7.23 -7.16 21.92
CA LYS A 107 -7.02 -5.90 21.19
C LYS A 107 -6.95 -4.71 22.14
N GLN A 108 -7.97 -4.51 22.98
CA GLN A 108 -8.02 -3.38 23.90
C GLN A 108 -6.86 -3.39 24.91
N PHE A 109 -6.48 -4.57 25.41
CA PHE A 109 -5.33 -4.73 26.29
C PHE A 109 -4.02 -4.28 25.61
N ASN A 110 -3.77 -4.76 24.39
CA ASN A 110 -2.56 -4.41 23.63
C ASN A 110 -2.54 -2.93 23.22
N GLU A 111 -3.69 -2.35 22.86
CA GLU A 111 -3.82 -0.92 22.58
C GLU A 111 -3.45 -0.09 23.82
N ASN A 112 -3.99 -0.43 24.99
CA ASN A 112 -3.65 0.25 26.24
C ASN A 112 -2.17 0.14 26.59
N ASN A 113 -1.57 -1.05 26.44
CA ASN A 113 -0.15 -1.28 26.68
C ASN A 113 0.72 -0.42 25.74
N TYR A 114 0.38 -0.39 24.45
CA TYR A 114 1.06 0.45 23.46
C TYR A 114 0.96 1.94 23.81
N GLN A 115 -0.22 2.43 24.18
CA GLN A 115 -0.43 3.83 24.58
C GLN A 115 0.41 4.21 25.81
N GLN A 116 0.51 3.32 26.80
CA GLN A 116 1.33 3.53 27.99
C GLN A 116 2.84 3.56 27.63
N ALA A 117 3.30 2.61 26.80
CA ALA A 117 4.68 2.57 26.34
C ALA A 117 5.05 3.83 25.52
N MET A 118 4.14 4.28 24.66
CA MET A 118 4.29 5.48 23.84
C MET A 118 4.39 6.73 24.72
N THR A 119 3.47 6.88 25.66
CA THR A 119 3.47 8.00 26.63
C THR A 119 4.79 8.06 27.38
N LYS A 120 5.28 6.91 27.88
CA LYS A 120 6.54 6.82 28.60
C LYS A 120 7.75 7.21 27.72
N TYR A 121 7.80 6.71 26.49
CA TYR A 121 8.88 7.05 25.55
C TYR A 121 8.88 8.54 25.20
N ILE A 122 7.71 9.13 24.95
CA ILE A 122 7.58 10.57 24.68
C ILE A 122 8.04 11.38 25.88
N GLN A 123 7.59 11.05 27.09
CA GLN A 123 8.00 11.77 28.31
C GLN A 123 9.52 11.74 28.53
N ILE A 124 10.16 10.58 28.33
CA ILE A 124 11.62 10.45 28.46
C ILE A 124 12.33 11.23 27.34
N THR A 125 11.81 11.17 26.12
CA THR A 125 12.39 11.90 24.97
C THR A 125 12.29 13.41 25.17
N LEU A 126 11.18 13.91 25.71
CA LEU A 126 11.02 15.33 26.08
C LEU A 126 12.01 15.75 27.16
N LYS A 127 12.18 14.93 28.22
CA LYS A 127 13.18 15.18 29.26
C LYS A 127 14.60 15.20 28.70
N TRP A 128 14.93 14.28 27.80
CA TRP A 128 16.22 14.25 27.13
C TRP A 128 16.43 15.47 26.22
N ALA A 129 15.42 15.90 25.47
CA ALA A 129 15.51 17.08 24.60
C ALA A 129 15.71 18.39 25.39
N GLN A 130 15.23 18.45 26.63
CA GLN A 130 15.39 19.61 27.53
C GLN A 130 16.72 19.60 28.29
N ASN A 131 17.36 18.44 28.46
CA ASN A 131 18.59 18.29 29.24
C ASN A 131 19.70 17.82 28.32
N GLU A 132 20.52 18.76 27.83
CA GLU A 132 21.68 18.46 26.99
C GLU A 132 22.67 17.53 27.73
N ASP A 133 23.12 16.47 27.05
CA ASP A 133 24.20 15.54 27.45
C ASP A 133 24.06 14.76 28.77
N ASN A 134 22.90 14.16 29.04
CA ASN A 134 22.76 13.14 30.11
C ASN A 134 22.82 11.70 29.55
N SER A 135 23.94 11.01 29.78
CA SER A 135 24.17 9.63 29.34
C SER A 135 23.15 8.61 29.91
N ASN A 136 22.65 8.82 31.14
CA ASN A 136 21.63 7.94 31.73
C ASN A 136 20.28 8.09 31.03
N LEU A 137 19.88 9.31 30.64
CA LEU A 137 18.64 9.54 29.89
C LEU A 137 18.67 8.87 28.51
N ILE A 138 19.84 8.81 27.87
CA ILE A 138 20.00 8.09 26.59
C ILE A 138 19.74 6.59 26.78
N ILE A 139 20.27 5.99 27.85
CA ILE A 139 20.04 4.57 28.16
C ILE A 139 18.55 4.30 28.44
N GLU A 140 17.90 5.13 29.26
CA GLU A 140 16.47 5.02 29.55
C GLU A 140 15.60 5.22 28.30
N ARG A 141 15.96 6.17 27.44
CA ARG A 141 15.30 6.41 26.15
C ARG A 141 15.42 5.19 25.25
N ASN A 142 16.60 4.60 25.13
CA ASN A 142 16.80 3.38 24.32
C ASN A 142 16.01 2.19 24.87
N LYS A 143 15.96 2.04 26.20
CA LYS A 143 15.16 0.99 26.85
C LYS A 143 13.66 1.19 26.62
N SER A 144 13.16 2.42 26.75
CA SER A 144 11.75 2.74 26.49
C SER A 144 11.39 2.62 25.01
N CYS A 145 12.30 2.95 24.09
CA CYS A 145 12.14 2.71 22.66
C CYS A 145 11.95 1.22 22.35
N ARG A 146 12.80 0.35 22.92
CA ARG A 146 12.63 -1.11 22.79
C ARG A 146 11.31 -1.60 23.36
N ASN A 147 10.88 -1.06 24.50
CA ASN A 147 9.58 -1.41 25.08
C ASN A 147 8.40 -0.96 24.21
N LEU A 148 8.48 0.23 23.61
CA LEU A 148 7.49 0.73 22.66
C LEU A 148 7.41 -0.16 21.43
N LEU A 149 8.56 -0.56 20.88
CA LEU A 149 8.63 -1.49 19.76
C LEU A 149 7.96 -2.82 20.13
N ASN A 150 8.36 -3.47 21.23
CA ASN A 150 7.74 -4.72 21.69
C ASN A 150 6.22 -4.59 21.92
N ALA A 151 5.75 -3.45 22.46
CA ALA A 151 4.32 -3.22 22.65
C ALA A 151 3.57 -3.07 21.31
N TYR A 152 4.19 -2.39 20.33
CA TYR A 152 3.66 -2.31 18.97
C TYR A 152 3.63 -3.68 18.31
N GLU A 153 4.66 -4.49 18.51
CA GLU A 153 4.73 -5.84 17.94
C GLU A 153 3.56 -6.71 18.40
N ASN A 154 3.19 -6.64 19.68
CA ASN A 154 2.03 -7.38 20.20
C ASN A 154 0.68 -6.81 19.70
N LEU A 155 0.62 -5.52 19.35
CA LEU A 155 -0.58 -4.89 18.81
C LEU A 155 -0.77 -5.17 17.31
N LEU A 156 0.33 -5.33 16.56
CA LEU A 156 0.35 -5.39 15.10
C LEU A 156 -0.70 -6.34 14.47
N PRO A 157 -0.91 -7.56 14.97
CA PRO A 157 -1.85 -8.49 14.35
C PRO A 157 -3.33 -8.07 14.46
N TYR A 158 -3.66 -7.21 15.43
CA TYR A 158 -5.00 -6.68 15.61
C TYR A 158 -5.28 -5.47 14.70
N VAL A 159 -4.23 -4.80 14.21
CA VAL A 159 -4.34 -3.56 13.42
C VAL A 159 -4.02 -3.77 11.94
N THR A 160 -3.21 -4.79 11.61
CA THR A 160 -2.77 -5.06 10.24
C THR A 160 -2.82 -6.55 9.92
N THR A 161 -2.86 -6.84 8.63
CA THR A 161 -2.87 -8.21 8.09
C THR A 161 -1.73 -8.35 7.08
N ARG A 162 -1.37 -9.59 6.73
CA ARG A 162 -0.42 -9.81 5.64
C ARG A 162 -0.91 -9.13 4.37
N ILE A 163 -0.06 -8.30 3.78
CA ILE A 163 -0.29 -7.68 2.48
C ILE A 163 0.35 -8.51 1.38
N HIS A 164 0.05 -8.18 0.13
CA HIS A 164 0.63 -8.83 -1.05
C HIS A 164 2.15 -8.98 -0.96
N TYR A 165 2.85 -7.92 -0.53
CA TYR A 165 4.32 -7.89 -0.41
C TYR A 165 4.89 -8.83 0.66
N HIS A 166 4.11 -9.15 1.71
CA HIS A 166 4.50 -10.19 2.68
C HIS A 166 4.39 -11.58 2.04
N ARG A 167 3.38 -11.80 1.18
CA ARG A 167 3.17 -13.09 0.50
C ARG A 167 4.19 -13.33 -0.63
N THR A 168 4.70 -12.28 -1.25
CA THR A 168 5.74 -12.38 -2.29
C THR A 168 7.16 -12.39 -1.72
N ASN A 169 7.32 -12.30 -0.39
CA ASN A 169 8.61 -12.16 0.29
C ASN A 169 9.43 -10.93 -0.15
N GLU A 170 8.78 -9.92 -0.72
CA GLU A 170 9.43 -8.62 -1.02
C GLU A 170 9.65 -7.80 0.25
N ILE A 171 8.71 -7.91 1.19
CA ILE A 171 8.85 -7.38 2.55
C ILE A 171 8.91 -8.56 3.49
N HIS A 172 10.05 -8.71 4.17
CA HIS A 172 10.22 -9.71 5.22
C HIS A 172 9.95 -9.06 6.59
N GLU A 173 8.74 -9.29 7.08
CA GLU A 173 8.33 -8.89 8.42
C GLU A 173 8.14 -10.15 9.29
N PRO A 174 9.21 -10.61 9.99
CA PRO A 174 9.19 -11.86 10.74
C PRO A 174 8.16 -11.86 11.86
N ILE A 175 7.73 -10.67 12.30
CA ILE A 175 6.66 -10.48 13.26
C ILE A 175 5.39 -11.21 12.87
N PHE A 176 5.00 -11.19 11.60
CA PHE A 176 3.82 -11.92 11.17
C PHE A 176 4.03 -13.41 11.42
N GLU A 177 5.14 -13.99 10.96
CA GLU A 177 5.44 -15.40 11.21
C GLU A 177 5.52 -15.76 12.70
N MET A 178 6.14 -14.93 13.53
CA MET A 178 6.29 -15.15 14.97
C MET A 178 4.96 -15.03 15.71
N THR A 179 4.15 -14.04 15.36
CA THR A 179 2.88 -13.79 16.05
C THR A 179 1.80 -14.77 15.58
N TYR A 180 1.78 -15.11 14.29
CA TYR A 180 0.93 -16.19 13.77
C TYR A 180 1.29 -17.55 14.40
N LYS A 181 2.57 -17.87 14.60
CA LYS A 181 3.00 -19.11 15.29
C LYS A 181 2.61 -19.13 16.77
N LYS A 182 2.96 -18.10 17.54
CA LYS A 182 2.68 -18.03 18.99
C LYS A 182 1.21 -18.23 19.32
N LEU A 183 0.30 -17.74 18.47
CA LEU A 183 -1.14 -17.83 18.67
C LEU A 183 -1.75 -19.15 18.24
N SER A 184 -1.20 -19.77 17.19
CA SER A 184 -1.56 -21.15 16.83
C SER A 184 -1.22 -22.14 17.95
N GLU A 185 -0.15 -21.87 18.71
CA GLU A 185 0.28 -22.70 19.85
C GLU A 185 -0.55 -22.42 21.11
N THR A 186 -0.95 -21.18 21.39
CA THR A 186 -1.77 -20.86 22.58
C THR A 186 -3.24 -21.28 22.46
N HIS A 187 -3.77 -21.50 21.26
CA HIS A 187 -5.15 -21.96 21.07
C HIS A 187 -5.37 -23.48 21.23
N PHE A 188 -4.32 -24.27 21.48
CA PHE A 188 -4.47 -25.70 21.80
C PHE A 188 -4.38 -26.02 23.30
N ASP A 189 -3.92 -25.09 24.14
CA ASP A 189 -3.64 -25.39 25.56
C ASP A 189 -4.67 -24.83 26.56
N ASP A 190 -5.64 -24.00 26.15
CA ASP A 190 -6.64 -23.42 27.08
C ASP A 190 -8.08 -23.92 26.84
N VAL A 191 -8.25 -25.25 26.79
CA VAL A 191 -9.51 -25.91 27.18
C VAL A 191 -9.33 -26.58 28.53
N THR A 192 -9.21 -25.79 29.59
CA THR A 192 -9.61 -26.19 30.95
C THR A 192 -9.70 -24.95 31.85
N TYR A 193 -10.88 -24.34 31.88
CA TYR A 193 -11.24 -23.46 32.99
C TYR A 193 -11.76 -24.34 34.14
N PHE A 194 -10.95 -24.50 35.19
CA PHE A 194 -11.41 -24.76 36.55
C PHE A 194 -11.42 -23.43 37.32
#